data_AF-A0A556QX73-F1
#
_entry.id   AF-A0A556QX73-F1
#
_cell.length_a   1.000
_cell.length_b   1.000
_cell.length_c   1.000
_cell.angle_alpha   90.00
_cell.angle_beta   90.00
_cell.angle_gamma   90.00
#
_symmetry.space_group_name_H-M   'P 1'
#
loop_
_entity.id
_entity.type
_entity.pdbx_description
1 polymer ?
#
loop_
_entity_poly.entity_id
_entity_poly.type
_entity_poly.pdbx_seq_one_letter_code
_entity_poly.pdbx_strand_id
1 'polypeptide(L)'
;MHMRQQPPVKPTVLARPSLNDLMKIIAFLIEHKANCNLQDRDGNTIVMRAAHKFDFTMLSTVIGEGADPSIPNKEGDTPKSFLEKNRSNKPKGYSKEEMDFLIEKAFEPPKEKGE
;
A
#
# COMPACT_ATOMS: atom_id res chain seq x y z
N MET A 1 0.41 -43.45 -13.88
CA MET A 1 0.07 -42.37 -12.93
C MET A 1 1.31 -42.06 -12.11
N HIS A 2 2.01 -40.94 -12.33
CA HIS A 2 2.92 -40.32 -11.36
C HIS A 2 3.20 -38.88 -11.81
N MET A 3 2.78 -37.93 -10.98
CA MET A 3 2.90 -36.49 -11.18
C MET A 3 4.37 -36.07 -11.13
N ARG A 4 4.81 -35.21 -12.07
CA ARG A 4 6.10 -34.50 -12.01
C ARG A 4 5.85 -33.00 -12.04
N GLN A 5 5.85 -32.45 -10.83
CA GLN A 5 6.38 -31.16 -10.38
C GLN A 5 6.59 -30.08 -11.46
N GLN A 6 5.81 -29.01 -11.39
CA GLN A 6 6.03 -27.76 -12.11
C GLN A 6 7.34 -27.10 -11.64
N PRO A 7 8.15 -26.48 -12.53
CA PRO A 7 9.36 -25.76 -12.15
C PRO A 7 9.03 -24.46 -11.38
N PRO A 8 9.94 -23.96 -10.53
CA PRO A 8 9.70 -22.77 -9.71
C PRO A 8 9.51 -21.53 -10.58
N VAL A 9 8.44 -20.79 -10.33
CA VAL A 9 8.16 -19.49 -10.94
C VAL A 9 9.33 -18.54 -10.68
N LYS A 10 10.21 -18.37 -11.68
CA LYS A 10 11.23 -17.33 -11.66
C LYS A 10 10.51 -15.98 -11.58
N PRO A 11 10.90 -15.08 -10.68
CA PRO A 11 10.30 -13.76 -10.61
C PRO A 11 10.70 -12.94 -11.84
N THR A 12 9.92 -13.05 -12.92
CA THR A 12 10.05 -12.30 -14.18
C THR A 12 10.12 -10.80 -13.89
N VAL A 13 11.24 -10.21 -14.32
CA VAL A 13 11.55 -8.79 -14.62
C VAL A 13 10.96 -7.73 -13.66
N LEU A 14 11.79 -7.35 -12.69
CA LEU A 14 11.65 -6.12 -11.90
C LEU A 14 12.05 -4.90 -12.74
N ALA A 15 11.11 -4.33 -13.50
CA ALA A 15 11.21 -2.91 -13.81
C ALA A 15 10.69 -2.14 -12.59
N ARG A 16 11.42 -1.14 -12.07
CA ARG A 16 10.86 -0.19 -11.09
C ARG A 16 9.81 0.64 -11.86
N PRO A 17 8.50 0.45 -11.66
CA PRO A 17 7.52 1.22 -12.41
C PRO A 17 7.66 2.69 -12.01
N SER A 18 7.65 3.58 -13.01
CA SER A 18 7.62 5.02 -12.75
C SER A 18 6.30 5.36 -12.03
N LEU A 19 6.23 6.51 -11.36
CA LEU A 19 5.03 6.95 -10.63
C LEU A 19 3.77 6.92 -11.48
N ASN A 20 3.90 7.27 -12.77
CA ASN A 20 2.80 7.22 -13.73
C ASN A 20 2.36 5.79 -14.03
N ASP A 21 3.30 4.84 -14.08
CA ASP A 21 2.97 3.44 -14.32
C ASP A 21 2.29 2.82 -13.11
N LEU A 22 2.70 3.18 -11.89
CA LEU A 22 2.02 2.71 -10.69
C LEU A 22 0.58 3.25 -10.60
N MET A 23 0.37 4.53 -10.91
CA MET A 23 -0.98 5.11 -10.96
C MET A 23 -1.85 4.44 -12.03
N LYS A 24 -1.29 4.16 -13.21
CA LYS A 24 -2.02 3.43 -14.27
C LYS A 24 -2.32 1.99 -13.90
N ILE A 25 -1.37 1.30 -13.26
CA ILE A 25 -1.56 -0.06 -12.76
C ILE A 25 -2.64 -0.06 -11.68
N ILE A 26 -2.65 0.92 -10.77
CA ILE A 26 -3.66 1.04 -9.71
C ILE A 26 -5.03 1.39 -10.29
N ALA A 27 -5.12 2.34 -11.22
CA ALA A 27 -6.37 2.64 -11.92
C ALA A 27 -6.91 1.42 -12.68
N PHE A 28 -6.03 0.67 -13.35
CA PHE A 28 -6.39 -0.56 -14.05
C PHE A 28 -6.81 -1.67 -13.08
N LEU A 29 -6.13 -1.81 -11.95
CA LEU A 29 -6.48 -2.75 -10.88
C LEU A 29 -7.85 -2.40 -10.27
N ILE A 30 -8.11 -1.12 -9.98
CA ILE A 30 -9.41 -0.65 -9.45
C ILE A 30 -10.53 -0.91 -10.47
N GLU A 31 -10.32 -0.58 -11.74
CA GLU A 31 -11.28 -0.79 -12.83
C GLU A 31 -11.63 -2.28 -13.03
N HIS A 32 -10.68 -3.18 -12.71
CA HIS A 32 -10.86 -4.63 -12.80
C HIS A 32 -11.30 -5.32 -11.49
N LYS A 33 -11.77 -4.58 -10.46
CA LYS A 33 -12.09 -5.12 -9.12
C LYS A 33 -10.93 -5.91 -8.51
N ALA A 34 -9.70 -5.49 -8.77
CA ALA A 34 -8.55 -6.16 -8.23
C ALA A 34 -8.53 -6.00 -6.72
N ASN A 35 -8.22 -7.11 -6.05
CA ASN A 35 -8.18 -7.18 -4.61
C ASN A 35 -7.09 -6.24 -4.07
N CYS A 36 -7.49 -5.15 -3.40
CA CYS A 36 -6.59 -4.14 -2.86
C CYS A 36 -5.68 -4.70 -1.75
N ASN A 37 -6.00 -5.88 -1.22
CA ASN A 37 -5.27 -6.55 -0.15
C ASN A 37 -4.14 -7.46 -0.66
N LEU A 38 -3.87 -7.46 -1.97
CA LEU A 38 -2.78 -8.24 -2.55
C LEU A 38 -1.43 -7.74 -2.03
N GLN A 39 -0.64 -8.70 -1.57
CA GLN A 39 0.74 -8.47 -1.17
C GLN A 39 1.69 -8.80 -2.33
N ASP A 40 2.69 -7.96 -2.51
CA ASP A 40 3.77 -8.23 -3.46
C ASP A 40 4.84 -9.18 -2.88
N ARG A 41 5.95 -9.34 -3.60
CA ARG A 41 7.06 -10.22 -3.21
C ARG A 41 7.73 -9.82 -1.89
N ASP A 42 7.58 -8.58 -1.46
CA ASP A 42 8.10 -8.05 -0.20
C ASP A 42 7.01 -8.09 0.90
N GLY A 43 5.83 -8.64 0.60
CA GLY A 43 4.68 -8.63 1.50
C GLY A 43 3.95 -7.27 1.53
N ASN A 44 4.36 -6.30 0.71
CA ASN A 44 3.76 -4.98 0.77
C ASN A 44 2.41 -4.99 0.06
N THR A 45 1.38 -4.52 0.74
CA THR A 45 0.09 -4.18 0.12
C THR A 45 0.19 -2.86 -0.64
N ILE A 46 -0.83 -2.55 -1.43
CA ILE A 46 -0.98 -1.24 -2.07
C ILE A 46 -0.96 -0.08 -1.06
N VAL A 47 -1.57 -0.27 0.12
CA VAL A 47 -1.56 0.70 1.22
C VAL A 47 -0.13 0.90 1.74
N MET A 48 0.63 -0.20 1.89
CA MET A 48 2.03 -0.13 2.28
C MET A 48 2.89 0.59 1.22
N ARG A 49 2.63 0.38 -0.07
CA ARG A 49 3.32 1.08 -1.16
C ARG A 49 3.02 2.58 -1.16
N ALA A 50 1.80 2.98 -0.83
CA ALA A 50 1.43 4.38 -0.62
C ALA A 50 2.15 4.98 0.60
N ALA A 51 2.21 4.23 1.72
CA ALA A 51 2.94 4.60 2.92
C ALA A 51 4.45 4.83 2.66
N HIS A 52 5.10 3.96 1.86
CA HIS A 52 6.50 4.13 1.44
C HIS A 52 6.79 5.46 0.73
N LYS A 53 5.78 6.04 0.08
CA LYS A 53 5.90 7.31 -0.65
C LYS A 53 5.42 8.51 0.16
N PHE A 54 4.89 8.29 1.37
CA PHE A 54 4.18 9.31 2.14
C PHE A 54 3.05 9.98 1.33
N ASP A 55 2.40 9.19 0.46
CA ASP A 55 1.31 9.66 -0.38
C ASP A 55 -0.03 9.46 0.34
N PHE A 56 -0.41 10.47 1.13
CA PHE A 56 -1.63 10.45 1.94
C PHE A 56 -2.91 10.44 1.09
N THR A 57 -2.87 11.04 -0.10
CA THR A 57 -4.01 11.03 -1.03
C THR A 57 -4.25 9.63 -1.56
N MET A 58 -3.18 8.91 -1.92
CA MET A 58 -3.28 7.51 -2.32
C MET A 58 -3.74 6.64 -1.14
N LEU A 59 -3.22 6.86 0.07
CA LEU A 59 -3.66 6.13 1.27
C LEU A 59 -5.18 6.26 1.49
N SER A 60 -5.70 7.49 1.53
CA SER A 60 -7.14 7.72 1.74
C SER A 60 -7.99 7.14 0.61
N THR A 61 -7.52 7.22 -0.63
CA THR A 61 -8.23 6.67 -1.79
C THR A 61 -8.33 5.16 -1.66
N VAL A 62 -7.20 4.48 -1.47
CA VAL A 62 -7.16 3.02 -1.50
C VAL A 62 -7.83 2.40 -0.27
N ILE A 63 -7.73 3.04 0.90
CA ILE A 63 -8.48 2.64 2.10
C ILE A 63 -9.99 2.86 1.86
N GLY A 64 -10.38 3.96 1.23
CA GLY A 64 -11.77 4.23 0.84
C GLY A 64 -12.34 3.22 -0.17
N GLU A 65 -11.49 2.69 -1.04
CA GLU A 65 -11.82 1.59 -1.98
C GLU A 65 -11.92 0.21 -1.31
N GLY A 66 -11.71 0.13 0.02
CA GLY A 66 -11.83 -1.11 0.80
C GLY A 66 -10.53 -1.88 1.00
N ALA A 67 -9.37 -1.23 0.80
CA ALA A 67 -8.10 -1.84 1.18
C ALA A 67 -7.93 -1.87 2.69
N ASP A 68 -7.43 -2.99 3.19
CA ASP A 68 -7.20 -3.24 4.60
C ASP A 68 -5.81 -2.72 5.01
N PRO A 69 -5.75 -1.63 5.80
CA PRO A 69 -4.49 -1.09 6.29
C PRO A 69 -3.90 -1.91 7.45
N SER A 70 -4.56 -2.96 7.93
CA SER A 70 -4.05 -3.80 9.02
C SER A 70 -3.05 -4.87 8.55
N ILE A 71 -2.96 -5.11 7.24
CA ILE A 71 -2.13 -6.16 6.67
C ILE A 71 -0.64 -5.78 6.79
N PRO A 72 0.17 -6.56 7.54
CA PRO A 72 1.59 -6.29 7.68
C PRO A 72 2.39 -6.81 6.47
N ASN A 73 3.54 -6.22 6.20
CA ASN A 73 4.49 -6.74 5.21
C ASN A 73 5.33 -7.91 5.75
N LYS A 74 6.29 -8.41 4.96
CA LYS A 74 7.18 -9.51 5.40
C LYS A 74 8.05 -9.17 6.60
N GLU A 75 8.31 -7.88 6.82
CA GLU A 75 9.06 -7.39 7.99
C GLU A 75 8.17 -7.30 9.24
N GLY A 76 6.86 -7.59 9.12
CA GLY A 76 5.89 -7.46 10.20
C GLY A 76 5.43 -6.02 10.43
N ASP A 77 5.85 -5.07 9.59
CA ASP A 77 5.42 -3.68 9.69
C ASP A 77 4.04 -3.52 9.03
N THR A 78 3.11 -2.87 9.73
CA THR A 78 1.84 -2.39 9.13
C THR A 78 2.08 -1.05 8.45
N PRO A 79 1.27 -0.62 7.47
CA PRO A 79 1.43 0.68 6.83
C PRO A 79 1.51 1.84 7.83
N LYS A 80 0.73 1.79 8.92
CA LYS A 80 0.79 2.77 10.02
C LYS A 80 2.12 2.70 10.79
N SER A 81 2.52 1.51 11.26
CA SER A 81 3.79 1.36 12.01
C SER A 81 5.00 1.69 11.15
N PHE A 82 4.94 1.38 9.84
CA PHE A 82 5.97 1.74 8.88
C PHE A 82 6.14 3.26 8.78
N LEU A 83 5.05 4.02 8.67
CA LEU A 83 5.07 5.48 8.64
C LEU A 83 5.65 6.07 9.93
N GLU A 84 5.24 5.55 11.08
CA GLU A 84 5.73 5.99 12.39
C GLU A 84 7.23 5.71 12.56
N LYS A 85 7.69 4.52 12.13
CA LYS A 85 9.10 4.09 12.17
C LYS A 85 9.96 4.86 11.17
N ASN A 86 9.41 5.20 10.01
CA ASN A 86 10.09 5.95 8.95
C ASN A 86 9.85 7.46 9.04
N ARG A 87 9.40 8.01 10.18
CA ARG A 87 9.27 9.47 10.40
C ARG A 87 10.55 10.24 10.06
N SER A 88 11.72 9.62 10.23
CA SER A 88 13.02 10.21 9.87
C SER A 88 13.22 10.38 8.36
N ASN A 89 12.52 9.60 7.54
CA ASN A 89 12.54 9.65 6.07
C ASN A 89 11.41 10.51 5.48
N LYS A 90 10.72 11.32 6.30
CA LYS A 90 9.62 12.17 5.86
C LYS A 90 10.05 13.13 4.73
N PRO A 91 9.14 13.47 3.80
CA PRO A 91 9.45 14.45 2.77
C PRO A 91 9.79 15.81 3.41
N LYS A 92 10.75 16.53 2.81
CA LYS A 92 11.08 17.90 3.25
C LYS A 92 9.82 18.77 3.13
N GLY A 93 9.39 19.36 4.24
CA GLY A 93 8.19 20.19 4.30
C GLY A 93 7.08 19.66 5.21
N TYR A 94 7.15 18.40 5.66
CA TYR A 94 6.20 17.89 6.64
C TYR A 94 6.75 17.97 8.07
N SER A 95 6.02 18.60 8.96
CA SER A 95 6.28 18.63 10.42
C SER A 95 5.87 17.30 11.05
N LYS A 96 6.38 16.99 12.25
CA LYS A 96 6.04 15.70 12.90
C LYS A 96 4.54 15.62 13.17
N GLU A 97 3.97 16.73 13.60
CA GLU A 97 2.56 16.90 13.96
C GLU A 97 1.67 16.77 12.72
N GLU A 98 2.09 17.34 11.58
CA GLU A 98 1.37 17.23 10.31
C GLU A 98 1.33 15.79 9.81
N MET A 99 2.43 15.04 9.97
CA MET A 99 2.47 13.63 9.61
C MET A 99 1.54 12.81 10.49
N ASP A 100 1.57 13.01 11.80
CA ASP A 100 0.71 12.27 12.73
C ASP A 100 -0.77 12.56 12.44
N PHE A 101 -1.11 13.82 12.17
CA PHE A 101 -2.46 14.21 11.75
C PHE A 101 -2.89 13.56 10.42
N LEU A 102 -2.02 13.52 9.42
CA LEU A 102 -2.33 12.91 8.11
C LEU A 102 -2.41 11.39 8.18
N ILE A 103 -1.56 10.75 8.98
CA ILE A 103 -1.62 9.30 9.25
C ILE A 103 -2.92 8.99 9.98
N GLU A 104 -3.27 9.74 11.02
CA GLU A 104 -4.54 9.53 11.71
C GLU A 104 -5.71 9.67 10.74
N LYS A 105 -5.76 10.76 9.97
CA LYS A 105 -6.82 11.03 9.01
C LYS A 105 -6.91 10.02 7.86
N ALA A 106 -5.78 9.54 7.34
CA ALA A 106 -5.79 8.59 6.23
C ALA A 106 -6.23 7.19 6.67
N PHE A 107 -5.98 6.83 7.93
CA PHE A 107 -6.33 5.54 8.52
C PHE A 107 -7.60 5.59 9.38
N GLU A 108 -8.22 6.76 9.55
CA GLU A 108 -9.55 6.88 10.10
C GLU A 108 -10.50 6.04 9.23
N PRO A 109 -11.35 5.18 9.82
CA PRO A 109 -12.41 4.54 9.05
C PRO A 109 -13.22 5.65 8.39
N PRO A 110 -13.64 5.49 7.11
CA PRO A 110 -14.53 6.46 6.49
C PRO A 110 -15.71 6.57 7.45
N LYS A 111 -15.82 7.73 8.14
CA LYS A 111 -16.90 8.01 9.08
C LYS A 111 -18.15 7.53 8.37
N GLU A 112 -18.79 6.52 8.95
CA GLU A 112 -20.04 6.00 8.42
C GLU A 112 -20.85 7.22 8.03
N LYS A 113 -21.23 7.32 6.76
CA LYS A 113 -22.34 8.18 6.38
C LYS A 113 -23.56 7.58 7.06
N GLY A 114 -23.66 7.82 8.37
CA GLY A 114 -24.90 7.81 9.08
C GLY A 114 -25.63 9.04 8.59
N GLU A 115 -26.57 8.81 7.68
CA GLU A 115 -27.90 9.41 7.60
C GLU A 115 -28.69 8.76 6.44
#